data_AF-A0A832U6U4-F1
#
_entry.id   AF-A0A832U6U4-F1
#
_cell.length_a   1.000
_cell.length_b   1.000
_cell.length_c   1.000
_cell.angle_alpha   90.00
_cell.angle_beta   90.00
_cell.angle_gamma   90.00
#
_symmetry.space_group_name_H-M   'P 1'
#
loop_
_entity.id
_entity.type
_entity.pdbx_description
1 polymer ?
#
loop_
_entity_poly.entity_id
_entity_poly.type
_entity_poly.pdbx_seq_one_letter_code
_entity_poly.pdbx_strand_id
1 'polypeptide(L)'
;MADEGDYCTVCGGTPPDKILIKRILVDGKETGIDKLDWIIEEVKKLKLASNQEIADEIMLRAAQFNYIPTKKKDAYREALLAEYHRSA
;
A
#
# COMPACT_ATOMS: atom_id res chain seq x y z
N MET A 1 30.00 -0.50 5.67
CA MET A 1 29.72 0.86 5.19
C MET A 1 28.22 0.91 4.99
N ALA A 2 27.53 1.84 5.65
CA ALA A 2 26.07 1.90 5.55
C ALA A 2 25.74 2.32 4.11
N ASP A 3 24.89 1.54 3.45
CA ASP A 3 24.29 1.94 2.18
C ASP A 3 23.47 3.20 2.44
N GLU A 4 23.96 4.36 2.00
CA GLU A 4 23.29 5.65 2.25
C GLU A 4 21.91 5.70 1.57
N GLY A 5 21.68 4.82 0.58
CA GLY A 5 20.45 4.72 -0.21
C GLY A 5 20.60 5.39 -1.57
N ASP A 6 19.84 4.91 -2.55
CA ASP A 6 19.76 5.53 -3.87
C ASP A 6 19.00 6.86 -3.79
N TYR A 7 19.69 7.99 -3.92
CA TYR A 7 19.08 9.33 -4.01
C TYR A 7 19.22 9.94 -5.39
N CYS A 8 18.24 10.76 -5.77
CA CYS A 8 18.25 11.57 -6.97
C CYS A 8 19.45 12.52 -6.93
N THR A 9 20.35 12.41 -7.90
CA THR A 9 21.56 13.26 -7.99
C THR A 9 21.26 14.72 -8.31
N VAL A 10 20.02 15.05 -8.70
CA VAL A 10 19.59 16.42 -9.03
C VAL A 10 19.08 17.16 -7.80
N CYS A 11 18.19 16.55 -7.02
CA CYS A 11 17.51 17.20 -5.89
C CYS A 11 17.74 16.55 -4.53
N GLY A 12 18.45 15.41 -4.46
CA GLY A 12 18.66 14.63 -3.24
C GLY A 12 17.43 13.85 -2.75
N GLY A 13 16.30 13.89 -3.47
CA GLY A 13 15.09 13.15 -3.13
C GLY A 13 15.15 11.67 -3.54
N THR A 14 14.08 10.91 -3.28
CA THR A 14 13.97 9.53 -3.79
C THR A 14 13.86 9.54 -5.32
N PRO A 15 14.64 8.72 -6.06
CA PRO A 15 14.55 8.63 -7.51
C PRO A 15 13.13 8.24 -7.96
N PRO A 16 12.58 8.86 -9.02
CA PRO A 16 11.21 8.60 -9.46
C PRO A 16 10.94 7.13 -9.82
N ASP A 17 11.93 6.45 -10.37
CA ASP A 17 11.91 5.04 -10.75
C ASP A 17 11.87 4.08 -9.55
N LYS A 18 12.18 4.57 -8.34
CA LYS A 18 12.11 3.80 -7.08
C LYS A 18 10.77 3.96 -6.37
N ILE A 19 9.89 4.85 -6.84
CA ILE A 19 8.57 5.08 -6.26
C ILE A 19 7.57 4.09 -6.87
N LEU A 20 7.29 3.00 -6.15
CA LEU A 20 6.35 1.97 -6.56
C LEU A 20 4.93 2.29 -6.05
N ILE A 21 4.28 3.28 -6.68
CA ILE A 21 2.88 3.63 -6.40
C ILE A 21 1.97 2.78 -7.28
N LYS A 22 1.14 1.95 -6.66
CA LYS A 22 0.07 1.22 -7.35
C LYS A 22 -1.22 2.02 -7.33
N ARG A 23 -1.94 2.06 -8.45
CA ARG A 23 -3.22 2.75 -8.55
C ARG A 23 -4.37 1.75 -8.41
N ILE A 24 -5.30 2.04 -7.50
CA ILE A 24 -6.55 1.30 -7.32
C ILE A 24 -7.74 2.25 -7.31
N LEU A 25 -8.95 1.71 -7.53
CA LEU A 25 -10.18 2.47 -7.35
C LEU A 25 -10.62 2.40 -5.90
N VAL A 26 -10.72 3.57 -5.25
CA VAL A 26 -11.33 3.73 -3.93
C VAL A 26 -12.56 4.60 -4.10
N ASP A 27 -13.76 4.07 -3.82
CA ASP A 27 -15.01 4.83 -3.96
C ASP A 27 -15.15 5.47 -5.36
N GLY A 28 -14.83 4.68 -6.40
CA GLY A 28 -14.86 5.09 -7.81
C GLY A 28 -13.75 6.07 -8.22
N LYS A 29 -12.81 6.42 -7.34
CA LYS A 29 -11.72 7.36 -7.63
C LYS A 29 -10.38 6.64 -7.72
N GLU A 30 -9.63 6.93 -8.78
CA GLU A 30 -8.26 6.45 -8.90
C GLU A 30 -7.40 7.04 -7.78
N THR A 31 -6.79 6.15 -7.00
CA THR A 31 -6.02 6.49 -5.81
C THR A 31 -4.69 5.76 -5.87
N GLY A 32 -3.59 6.50 -5.78
CA GLY A 32 -2.25 5.95 -5.65
C GLY A 32 -2.00 5.49 -4.20
N ILE A 33 -1.55 4.26 -4.04
CA ILE A 33 -1.13 3.67 -2.77
C ILE A 33 0.33 3.28 -2.89
N ASP A 34 1.17 3.93 -2.08
CA ASP A 34 2.60 3.62 -2.00
C ASP A 34 2.81 2.23 -1.39
N LYS A 35 3.75 1.47 -1.97
CA LYS A 35 4.17 0.12 -1.54
C LYS A 35 3.06 -0.93 -1.49
N LEU A 36 1.95 -0.74 -2.19
CA LEU A 36 0.80 -1.64 -2.07
C LEU A 36 1.12 -3.10 -2.40
N ASP A 37 1.90 -3.36 -3.46
CA ASP A 37 2.29 -4.73 -3.82
C ASP A 37 3.10 -5.40 -2.70
N TRP A 38 4.10 -4.70 -2.17
CA TRP A 38 4.89 -5.18 -1.02
C TRP A 38 4.02 -5.42 0.21
N ILE A 39 3.09 -4.51 0.52
CA ILE A 39 2.15 -4.69 1.64
C ILE A 39 1.32 -5.96 1.45
N ILE A 40 0.73 -6.17 0.26
CA ILE A 40 -0.09 -7.34 -0.05
C ILE A 40 0.73 -8.62 0.08
N GLU A 41 1.95 -8.65 -0.47
CA GLU A 41 2.86 -9.80 -0.35
C GLU A 41 3.16 -10.15 1.09
N GLU A 42 3.44 -9.15 1.93
CA GLU A 42 3.71 -9.36 3.35
C GLU A 42 2.47 -9.86 4.11
N VAL A 43 1.28 -9.34 3.81
CA VAL A 43 0.03 -9.84 4.43
C VAL A 43 -0.27 -11.27 4.00
N LYS A 44 -0.04 -11.64 2.73
CA LYS A 44 -0.22 -13.02 2.25
C LYS A 44 0.64 -14.02 3.02
N LYS A 45 1.87 -13.64 3.42
CA LYS A 45 2.78 -14.49 4.20
C LYS A 45 2.26 -14.82 5.60
N LEU A 46 1.40 -13.97 6.17
CA LEU A 46 0.79 -14.19 7.49
C LEU A 46 -0.28 -15.29 7.48
N LYS A 47 -0.81 -15.66 6.30
CA LYS A 47 -1.84 -16.71 6.14
C LYS A 47 -3.06 -16.52 7.06
N LEU A 48 -3.51 -15.27 7.18
CA LEU A 48 -4.69 -14.91 7.97
C LEU A 48 -5.94 -15.60 7.41
N ALA A 49 -6.83 -16.01 8.30
CA ALA A 49 -7.94 -16.90 7.96
C ALA A 49 -9.19 -16.16 7.46
N SER A 50 -9.40 -14.92 7.90
CA SER A 50 -10.60 -14.15 7.57
C SER A 50 -10.30 -12.88 6.78
N ASN A 51 -11.26 -12.50 5.92
CA ASN A 51 -11.23 -11.23 5.20
C ASN A 51 -11.19 -10.03 6.15
N GLN A 52 -11.73 -10.17 7.36
CA GLN A 52 -11.67 -9.11 8.36
C GLN A 52 -10.23 -8.90 8.84
N GLU A 53 -9.53 -9.95 9.26
CA GLU A 53 -8.13 -9.88 9.69
C GLU A 53 -7.21 -9.39 8.57
N ILE A 54 -7.40 -9.90 7.35
CA ILE A 54 -6.62 -9.50 6.16
C ILE A 54 -6.77 -7.99 5.94
N ALA A 55 -8.00 -7.49 5.93
CA ALA A 55 -8.25 -6.08 5.67
C ALA A 55 -7.77 -5.18 6.81
N ASP A 56 -7.86 -5.62 8.08
CA ASP A 56 -7.30 -4.87 9.21
C ASP A 56 -5.77 -4.75 9.11
N GLU A 57 -5.09 -5.84 8.76
CA GLU A 57 -3.64 -5.86 8.60
C GLU A 57 -3.17 -5.00 7.41
N ILE A 58 -3.85 -5.08 6.26
CA ILE A 58 -3.52 -4.24 5.09
C ILE A 58 -3.75 -2.76 5.43
N MET A 59 -4.86 -2.43 6.10
CA MET A 59 -5.16 -1.06 6.53
C MET A 59 -4.08 -0.53 7.49
N LEU A 60 -3.66 -1.35 8.46
CA LEU A 60 -2.61 -1.00 9.41
C LEU A 60 -1.28 -0.68 8.71
N ARG A 61 -0.87 -1.51 7.74
CA ARG A 61 0.37 -1.31 6.98
C ARG A 61 0.27 -0.16 5.99
N ALA A 62 -0.84 -0.04 5.26
CA ALA A 62 -1.06 1.03 4.30
C ALA A 62 -1.02 2.41 4.98
N ALA A 63 -1.60 2.54 6.17
CA ALA A 63 -1.62 3.79 6.94
C ALA A 63 -0.24 4.27 7.41
N GLN A 64 0.79 3.42 7.40
CA GLN A 64 2.17 3.82 7.76
C GLN A 64 2.85 4.63 6.65
N PHE A 65 2.45 4.40 5.40
CA PHE A 65 3.05 5.05 4.22
C PHE A 65 2.09 6.00 3.51
N ASN A 66 0.78 5.86 3.75
CA ASN A 66 -0.27 6.56 3.03
C ASN A 66 -1.21 7.28 3.99
N TYR A 67 -1.64 8.48 3.60
CA TYR A 67 -2.74 9.15 4.27
C TYR A 67 -4.07 8.47 3.93
N ILE A 68 -4.77 7.95 4.95
CA ILE A 68 -6.12 7.38 4.81
C ILE A 68 -7.10 8.28 5.57
N PRO A 69 -8.00 9.02 4.87
CA PRO A 69 -8.96 9.88 5.52
C PRO A 69 -9.90 9.09 6.43
N THR A 70 -10.08 9.53 7.68
CA THR A 70 -10.93 8.83 8.66
C THR A 70 -12.35 8.58 8.15
N LYS A 71 -12.91 9.53 7.39
CA LYS A 71 -14.26 9.44 6.79
C LYS A 71 -14.36 8.44 5.64
N LYS A 72 -13.24 7.94 5.12
CA LYS A 72 -13.16 7.01 3.98
C LYS A 72 -12.55 5.65 4.36
N LYS A 73 -12.36 5.38 5.65
CA LYS A 73 -11.72 4.13 6.11
C LYS A 73 -12.38 2.89 5.52
N ASP A 74 -13.71 2.82 5.49
CA ASP A 74 -14.43 1.66 4.98
C ASP A 74 -14.22 1.48 3.48
N ALA A 75 -14.29 2.57 2.70
CA ALA A 75 -14.02 2.53 1.26
C ALA A 75 -12.59 2.07 0.95
N TYR A 76 -11.60 2.52 1.73
CA TYR A 76 -10.22 2.03 1.60
C TYR A 76 -10.12 0.56 1.98
N ARG A 77 -10.75 0.14 3.07
CA ARG A 77 -10.77 -1.25 3.54
C ARG A 77 -11.30 -2.19 2.46
N GLU A 78 -12.42 -1.84 1.83
CA GLU A 78 -13.00 -2.59 0.73
C GLU A 78 -12.09 -2.64 -0.50
N ALA A 79 -11.57 -1.50 -0.92
CA ALA A 79 -10.71 -1.41 -2.11
C ALA A 79 -9.39 -2.19 -1.95
N LEU A 80 -8.76 -2.08 -0.78
CA LEU A 80 -7.51 -2.76 -0.44
C LEU A 80 -7.71 -4.28 -0.33
N LEU A 81 -8.81 -4.72 0.31
CA LEU A 81 -9.14 -6.15 0.37
C LEU A 81 -9.46 -6.70 -1.03
N ALA A 82 -10.20 -5.96 -1.85
CA ALA A 82 -10.49 -6.37 -3.21
C ALA A 82 -9.20 -6.48 -4.05
N GLU A 83 -8.24 -5.58 -3.85
CA GLU A 83 -6.94 -5.65 -4.52
C GLU A 83 -6.09 -6.84 -4.04
N TYR A 84 -6.12 -7.14 -2.74
CA TYR A 84 -5.46 -8.32 -2.18
C TYR A 84 -5.96 -9.61 -2.85
N HIS A 85 -7.27 -9.75 -3.06
CA HIS A 85 -7.84 -10.92 -3.72
C HIS A 85 -7.58 -10.99 -5.23
N ARG A 86 -7.39 -9.85 -5.90
CA ARG A 86 -7.03 -9.80 -7.33
C ARG A 86 -5.56 -10.10 -7.59
N SER A 87 -4.70 -9.75 -6.63
CA SER A 87 -3.26 -9.98 -6.74
C SER A 87 -2.99 -11.48 -6.69
N ALA A 88 -2.23 -12.02 -7.65
CA ALA A 88 -1.85 -13.44 -7.70
C ALA A 88 -0.93 -13.81 -6.53
#